data_AF-A0A380HR30-F1
#
_entry.id   AF-A0A380HR30-F1
#
_cell.length_a   1.000
_cell.length_b   1.000
_cell.length_c   1.000
_cell.angle_alpha   90.00
_cell.angle_beta   90.00
_cell.angle_gamma   90.00
#
_symmetry.space_group_name_H-M   'P 1'
#
loop_
_entity.id
_entity.type
_entity.pdbx_description
1 polymer ?
#
loop_
_entity_poly.entity_id
_entity_poly.type
_entity_poly.pdbx_seq_one_letter_code
_entity_poly.pdbx_strand_id
1 'polypeptide(L)'
;MKKSILLSLVLVLTVILAACSNDESDDDKGYSGKNAPKNVKTITEQDIFNSDKSGETLSKAEANKAIKKYLDVNSDIIDNKYLIQYQLDKQTGTDTKITDKQAKRLSELSHNSVKNDVRFKKFVKNNKFPDGYEENLDRIVNYFTALNSTIKNADEDIEQLDYQPQNKLNVADVPTKYAGDVNGKQQDKIKKFLKDKGIKSDAVDK
;
A
#
# COMPACT_ATOMS: atom_id res chain seq x y z
N MET A 1 -50.70 -10.76 -45.70
CA MET A 1 -49.48 -11.37 -45.12
C MET A 1 -48.35 -10.34 -45.14
N LYS A 2 -47.64 -10.17 -44.01
CA LYS A 2 -46.33 -9.50 -43.80
C LYS A 2 -46.34 -7.95 -43.80
N LYS A 3 -46.21 -7.35 -42.59
CA LYS A 3 -45.01 -6.69 -41.99
C LYS A 3 -44.78 -5.28 -42.60
N SER A 4 -45.23 -4.18 -42.01
CA SER A 4 -44.70 -3.44 -40.84
C SER A 4 -43.26 -2.93 -41.00
N ILE A 5 -43.08 -1.66 -40.57
CA ILE A 5 -41.86 -0.95 -40.11
C ILE A 5 -41.40 0.25 -40.99
N LEU A 6 -41.78 1.44 -40.49
CA LEU A 6 -40.97 2.65 -40.20
C LEU A 6 -39.64 2.86 -40.95
N LEU A 7 -39.41 4.08 -41.46
CA LEU A 7 -38.32 5.01 -41.06
C LEU A 7 -38.09 6.11 -42.11
N SER A 8 -38.16 7.38 -41.69
CA SER A 8 -37.06 8.36 -41.86
C SER A 8 -37.54 9.76 -41.50
N LEU A 9 -37.28 10.17 -40.25
CA LEU A 9 -37.16 11.59 -39.93
C LEU A 9 -35.67 11.82 -39.61
N VAL A 10 -34.95 12.37 -40.58
CA VAL A 10 -33.56 12.78 -40.43
C VAL A 10 -33.57 14.13 -39.69
N LEU A 11 -33.24 14.11 -38.40
CA LEU A 11 -32.96 15.32 -37.63
C LEU A 11 -31.43 15.51 -37.58
N VAL A 12 -30.94 16.46 -38.36
CA VAL A 12 -29.53 16.88 -38.35
C VAL A 12 -29.31 17.72 -37.08
N LEU A 13 -28.62 17.14 -36.08
CA LEU A 13 -28.05 17.91 -34.97
C LEU A 13 -26.64 18.35 -35.35
N THR A 14 -26.48 19.63 -35.67
CA THR A 14 -25.16 20.26 -35.75
C THR A 14 -24.66 20.55 -34.34
N VAL A 15 -23.69 19.75 -33.87
CA VAL A 15 -22.93 20.05 -32.65
C VAL A 15 -21.86 21.08 -33.01
N ILE A 16 -22.03 22.31 -32.54
CA ILE A 16 -20.99 23.32 -32.55
C ILE A 16 -19.99 22.92 -31.46
N LEU A 17 -18.81 22.42 -31.87
CA LEU A 17 -17.67 22.22 -30.98
C LEU A 17 -17.14 23.60 -30.56
N ALA A 18 -17.63 24.11 -29.44
CA ALA A 18 -16.95 25.18 -28.73
C ALA A 18 -15.63 24.60 -28.17
N ALA A 19 -14.52 24.96 -28.82
CA ALA A 19 -13.18 24.76 -28.31
C ALA A 19 -13.00 25.61 -27.04
N CYS A 20 -13.23 24.99 -25.88
CA CYS A 20 -12.81 25.55 -24.60
C CYS A 20 -11.32 25.23 -24.41
N SER A 21 -10.52 26.29 -24.54
CA SER A 21 -9.24 26.58 -23.90
C SER A 21 -8.34 25.40 -23.52
N ASN A 22 -7.17 25.36 -24.17
CA ASN A 22 -5.94 24.81 -23.61
C ASN A 22 -5.69 25.43 -22.23
N ASP A 23 -6.12 24.75 -21.17
CA ASP A 23 -5.27 24.61 -20.01
C ASP A 23 -4.52 23.29 -20.22
N GLU A 24 -3.19 23.40 -20.23
CA GLU A 24 -2.28 22.27 -20.29
C GLU A 24 -2.68 21.27 -19.21
N SER A 25 -3.35 20.20 -19.63
CA SER A 25 -3.53 19.02 -18.82
C SER A 25 -2.13 18.47 -18.56
N ASP A 26 -1.65 18.70 -17.35
CA ASP A 26 -0.45 18.09 -16.73
C ASP A 26 -0.66 16.57 -16.51
N ASP A 27 -1.37 15.92 -17.44
CA ASP A 27 -1.68 14.50 -17.51
C ASP A 27 -0.61 13.80 -18.35
N ASP A 28 0.64 13.93 -17.90
CA ASP A 28 1.70 13.01 -18.27
C ASP A 28 2.64 12.80 -17.07
N LYS A 29 2.05 12.41 -15.94
CA LYS A 29 2.77 11.72 -14.86
C LYS A 29 2.66 10.21 -15.06
N GLY A 30 2.83 9.74 -16.30
CA GLY A 30 3.38 8.40 -16.48
C GLY A 30 4.65 8.35 -15.62
N TYR A 31 4.75 7.37 -14.72
CA TYR A 31 5.88 7.20 -13.80
C TYR A 31 7.17 7.04 -14.63
N SER A 32 7.74 8.18 -15.05
CA SER A 32 8.95 8.20 -15.83
C SER A 32 10.04 7.61 -14.96
N GLY A 33 10.90 6.79 -15.57
CA GLY A 33 11.92 6.01 -14.89
C GLY A 33 13.00 6.80 -14.13
N LYS A 34 12.77 8.08 -13.85
CA LYS A 34 13.62 9.01 -13.08
C LYS A 34 13.47 8.88 -11.56
N ASN A 35 12.41 8.22 -11.05
CA ASN A 35 12.07 8.21 -9.61
C ASN A 35 12.22 6.84 -8.91
N ALA A 36 12.84 5.84 -9.53
CA ALA A 36 13.06 4.56 -8.87
C ALA A 36 13.94 4.77 -7.61
N PRO A 37 13.55 4.23 -6.44
CA PRO A 37 14.35 4.32 -5.24
C PRO A 37 15.78 3.81 -5.49
N LYS A 38 16.78 4.64 -5.21
CA LYS A 38 18.20 4.27 -5.32
C LYS A 38 18.67 3.71 -3.97
N ASN A 39 19.45 2.63 -4.00
CA ASN A 39 19.99 1.97 -2.79
C ASN A 39 18.91 1.42 -1.85
N VAL A 40 17.93 0.70 -2.40
CA VAL A 40 16.89 0.04 -1.60
C VAL A 40 17.50 -0.99 -0.66
N LYS A 41 17.20 -0.86 0.63
CA LYS A 41 17.59 -1.85 1.63
C LYS A 41 16.89 -3.18 1.33
N THR A 42 17.65 -4.27 1.24
CA THR A 42 17.05 -5.60 1.13
C THR A 42 16.43 -5.98 2.48
N ILE A 43 15.10 -6.16 2.50
CA ILE A 43 14.36 -6.58 3.69
C ILE A 43 14.21 -8.08 3.78
N THR A 44 14.46 -8.62 4.97
CA THR A 44 14.25 -10.01 5.36
C THR A 44 13.30 -10.08 6.56
N GLU A 45 12.90 -11.28 6.96
CA GLU A 45 12.07 -11.46 8.16
C GLU A 45 12.76 -10.99 9.45
N GLN A 46 14.10 -10.95 9.51
CA GLN A 46 14.82 -10.44 10.68
C GLN A 46 14.71 -8.91 10.80
N ASP A 47 14.40 -8.23 9.71
CA ASP A 47 14.25 -6.78 9.68
C ASP A 47 12.88 -6.31 10.16
N ILE A 48 11.85 -7.16 10.12
CA ILE A 48 10.47 -6.72 10.42
C ILE A 48 10.30 -6.43 11.91
N PHE A 49 9.21 -5.73 12.27
CA PHE A 49 8.92 -5.40 13.65
C PHE A 49 8.93 -6.66 14.53
N ASN A 50 9.66 -6.61 15.64
CA ASN A 50 9.67 -7.65 16.67
C ASN A 50 9.85 -7.00 18.04
N SER A 51 9.18 -7.55 19.05
CA SER A 51 9.33 -7.13 20.44
C SER A 51 8.83 -8.23 21.38
N ASP A 52 9.59 -8.48 22.44
CA ASP A 52 9.20 -9.42 23.51
C ASP A 52 8.42 -8.73 24.64
N LYS A 53 8.23 -7.40 24.58
CA LYS A 53 7.52 -6.63 25.61
C LYS A 53 6.02 -6.94 25.59
N SER A 54 5.47 -7.23 26.76
CA SER A 54 4.06 -7.53 26.96
C SER A 54 3.63 -7.16 28.37
N GLY A 55 2.47 -6.54 28.51
CA GLY A 55 1.91 -6.05 29.78
C GLY A 55 2.59 -4.80 30.33
N GLU A 56 3.48 -4.15 29.56
CA GLU A 56 4.26 -3.00 30.03
C GLU A 56 3.54 -1.67 29.78
N THR A 57 3.83 -0.66 30.61
CA THR A 57 3.49 0.74 30.31
C THR A 57 4.70 1.40 29.64
N LEU A 58 4.53 1.80 28.38
CA LEU A 58 5.60 2.34 27.56
C LEU A 58 5.84 3.81 27.88
N SER A 59 7.11 4.21 27.94
CA SER A 59 7.47 5.63 27.84
C SER A 59 7.17 6.18 26.44
N LYS A 60 7.08 7.52 26.31
CA LYS A 60 6.95 8.18 25.01
C LYS A 60 8.08 7.82 24.05
N ALA A 61 9.31 7.68 24.57
CA ALA A 61 10.46 7.32 23.75
C ALA A 61 10.34 5.88 23.20
N GLU A 62 9.93 4.92 24.03
CA GLU A 62 9.71 3.54 23.60
C GLU A 62 8.56 3.42 22.60
N ALA A 63 7.44 4.08 22.88
CA ALA A 63 6.29 4.14 21.97
C ALA A 63 6.70 4.72 20.61
N ASN A 64 7.37 5.87 20.61
CA ASN A 64 7.84 6.52 19.38
C ASN A 64 8.82 5.64 18.61
N LYS A 65 9.75 4.96 19.29
CA LYS A 65 10.72 4.05 18.67
C LYS A 65 10.01 2.85 18.02
N ALA A 66 9.01 2.28 18.68
CA ALA A 66 8.24 1.16 18.16
C ALA A 66 7.43 1.57 16.90
N ILE A 67 6.72 2.71 16.97
CA ILE A 67 5.99 3.27 15.82
C ILE A 67 6.95 3.54 14.66
N LYS A 68 8.09 4.18 14.93
CA LYS A 68 9.09 4.45 13.89
C LYS A 68 9.59 3.16 13.24
N LYS A 69 9.93 2.14 14.04
CA LYS A 69 10.39 0.84 13.51
C LYS A 69 9.34 0.20 12.59
N TYR A 70 8.08 0.22 13.00
CA TYR A 70 6.98 -0.30 12.19
C TYR A 70 6.84 0.44 10.85
N LEU A 71 6.91 1.78 10.87
CA LEU A 71 6.81 2.61 9.67
C LEU A 71 8.03 2.47 8.75
N ASP A 72 9.24 2.46 9.30
CA ASP A 72 10.48 2.28 8.53
C ASP A 72 10.45 0.96 7.75
N VAL A 73 9.99 -0.14 8.37
CA VAL A 73 9.84 -1.43 7.69
C VAL A 73 8.82 -1.37 6.57
N ASN A 74 7.67 -0.70 6.78
CA ASN A 74 6.69 -0.50 5.70
C ASN A 74 7.29 0.30 4.53
N SER A 75 8.02 1.38 4.83
CA SER A 75 8.72 2.20 3.83
C SER A 75 9.69 1.35 3.00
N ASP A 76 10.55 0.58 3.67
CA ASP A 76 11.52 -0.29 3.00
C ASP A 76 10.82 -1.35 2.12
N ILE A 77 9.71 -1.95 2.59
CA ILE A 77 8.93 -2.92 1.81
C ILE A 77 8.34 -2.27 0.55
N ILE A 78 7.78 -1.07 0.66
CA ILE A 78 7.21 -0.33 -0.46
C ILE A 78 8.30 0.03 -1.48
N ASP A 79 9.46 0.50 -1.04
CA ASP A 79 10.60 0.81 -1.91
C ASP A 79 11.10 -0.43 -2.67
N ASN A 80 11.15 -1.61 -2.02
CA ASN A 80 11.49 -2.87 -2.68
C ASN A 80 10.46 -3.23 -3.77
N LYS A 81 9.17 -3.05 -3.50
CA LYS A 81 8.10 -3.33 -4.48
C LYS A 81 8.21 -2.36 -5.66
N TYR A 82 8.43 -1.07 -5.42
CA TYR A 82 8.64 -0.08 -6.49
C TYR A 82 9.88 -0.35 -7.33
N LEU A 83 10.98 -0.81 -6.73
CA LEU A 83 12.16 -1.19 -7.49
C LEU A 83 11.89 -2.36 -8.45
N ILE A 84 11.12 -3.37 -8.02
CA ILE A 84 10.73 -4.49 -8.88
C ILE A 84 9.79 -4.02 -9.99
N GLN A 85 8.80 -3.18 -9.67
CA GLN A 85 7.90 -2.60 -10.68
C GLN A 85 8.68 -1.82 -11.74
N TYR A 86 9.61 -0.95 -11.30
CA TYR A 86 10.48 -0.21 -12.20
C TYR A 86 11.31 -1.11 -13.14
N GLN A 87 11.81 -2.24 -12.63
CA GLN A 87 12.54 -3.22 -13.45
C GLN A 87 11.63 -3.86 -14.49
N LEU A 88 10.37 -4.13 -14.16
CA LEU A 88 9.37 -4.68 -15.08
C LEU A 88 8.96 -3.64 -16.13
N ASP A 89 8.75 -2.39 -15.73
CA ASP A 89 8.37 -1.32 -16.67
C ASP A 89 9.47 -1.09 -17.71
N LYS A 90 10.74 -1.21 -17.33
CA LYS A 90 11.88 -1.19 -18.27
C LYS A 90 11.96 -2.39 -19.22
N GLN A 91 11.24 -3.47 -18.95
CA GLN A 91 11.11 -4.64 -19.83
C GLN A 91 9.91 -4.49 -20.77
N THR A 92 9.18 -3.37 -20.72
CA THR A 92 8.02 -3.13 -21.58
C THR A 92 8.44 -3.13 -23.06
N GLY A 93 7.77 -3.93 -23.88
CA GLY A 93 8.11 -4.14 -25.30
C GLY A 93 9.00 -5.35 -25.57
N THR A 94 9.39 -6.11 -24.54
CA THR A 94 10.02 -7.43 -24.71
C THR A 94 9.03 -8.55 -24.32
N ASP A 95 9.21 -9.77 -24.85
CA ASP A 95 8.44 -10.95 -24.42
C ASP A 95 8.79 -11.41 -22.97
N THR A 96 9.57 -10.61 -22.24
CA THR A 96 10.10 -10.96 -20.93
C THR A 96 9.01 -10.81 -19.88
N LYS A 97 8.48 -11.94 -19.43
CA LYS A 97 7.57 -12.03 -18.28
C LYS A 97 8.33 -11.80 -16.97
N ILE A 98 7.59 -11.54 -15.89
CA ILE A 98 8.13 -11.61 -14.53
C ILE A 98 8.94 -12.89 -14.33
N THR A 99 10.16 -12.75 -13.83
CA THR A 99 11.02 -13.91 -13.53
C THR A 99 10.58 -14.59 -12.23
N ASP A 100 10.86 -15.89 -12.09
CA ASP A 100 10.59 -16.62 -10.83
C ASP A 100 11.25 -15.96 -9.61
N LYS A 101 12.44 -15.38 -9.80
CA LYS A 101 13.14 -14.64 -8.75
C LYS A 101 12.38 -13.39 -8.32
N GLN A 102 11.84 -12.62 -9.27
CA GLN A 102 11.03 -11.42 -8.98
C GLN A 102 9.70 -11.82 -8.32
N ALA A 103 9.02 -12.86 -8.83
CA ALA A 103 7.78 -13.37 -8.26
C ALA A 103 7.98 -13.86 -6.81
N LYS A 104 9.03 -14.66 -6.56
CA LYS A 104 9.41 -15.10 -5.20
C LYS A 104 9.69 -13.91 -4.29
N ARG A 105 10.42 -12.91 -4.77
CA ARG A 105 10.74 -11.72 -3.98
C ARG A 105 9.49 -10.90 -3.63
N LEU A 106 8.56 -10.71 -4.56
CA LEU A 106 7.30 -10.03 -4.28
C LEU A 106 6.46 -10.79 -3.23
N SER A 107 6.41 -12.12 -3.31
CA SER A 107 5.75 -12.96 -2.32
C SER A 107 6.37 -12.80 -0.93
N GLU A 108 7.71 -12.84 -0.82
CA GLU A 108 8.42 -12.61 0.45
C GLU A 108 8.12 -11.23 1.05
N LEU A 109 8.09 -10.18 0.23
CA LEU A 109 7.78 -8.82 0.67
C LEU A 109 6.33 -8.71 1.17
N SER A 110 5.38 -9.37 0.51
CA SER A 110 3.98 -9.42 0.96
C SER A 110 3.84 -10.16 2.29
N HIS A 111 4.49 -11.32 2.45
CA HIS A 111 4.51 -12.03 3.74
C HIS A 111 5.13 -11.19 4.85
N ASN A 112 6.25 -10.51 4.58
CA ASN A 112 6.89 -9.63 5.55
C ASN A 112 6.01 -8.45 5.95
N SER A 113 5.24 -7.88 5.02
CA SER A 113 4.23 -6.84 5.31
C SER A 113 3.19 -7.33 6.33
N VAL A 114 2.59 -8.50 6.05
CA VAL A 114 1.57 -9.08 6.93
C VAL A 114 2.15 -9.40 8.31
N LYS A 115 3.32 -10.03 8.37
CA LYS A 115 3.99 -10.32 9.64
C LYS A 115 4.33 -9.04 10.42
N ASN A 116 4.78 -7.98 9.74
CA ASN A 116 5.06 -6.69 10.36
C ASN A 116 3.80 -6.07 10.99
N ASP A 117 2.68 -6.09 10.26
CA ASP A 117 1.38 -5.58 10.73
C ASP A 117 0.86 -6.37 11.94
N VAL A 118 0.90 -7.70 11.85
CA VAL A 118 0.43 -8.58 12.94
C VAL A 118 1.29 -8.42 14.20
N ARG A 119 2.61 -8.44 14.06
CA ARG A 119 3.53 -8.28 15.21
C ARG A 119 3.38 -6.92 15.86
N PHE A 120 3.25 -5.85 15.08
CA PHE A 120 3.04 -4.51 15.63
C PHE A 120 1.66 -4.38 16.29
N LYS A 121 0.59 -4.89 15.67
CA LYS A 121 -0.76 -4.90 16.26
C LYS A 121 -0.80 -5.67 17.58
N LYS A 122 -0.13 -6.82 17.66
CA LYS A 122 0.01 -7.59 18.90
C LYS A 122 0.74 -6.78 19.98
N PHE A 123 1.85 -6.12 19.62
CA PHE A 123 2.58 -5.25 20.53
C PHE A 123 1.72 -4.07 21.03
N VAL A 124 0.94 -3.45 20.15
CA VAL A 124 -0.01 -2.37 20.51
C VAL A 124 -1.06 -2.86 21.51
N LYS A 125 -1.69 -4.01 21.23
CA LYS A 125 -2.71 -4.59 22.11
C LYS A 125 -2.18 -5.03 23.47
N ASN A 126 -0.95 -5.52 23.51
CA ASN A 126 -0.40 -6.13 24.71
C ASN A 126 0.31 -5.12 25.63
N ASN A 127 0.49 -3.87 25.23
CA ASN A 127 1.19 -2.87 26.03
C ASN A 127 0.35 -1.61 26.19
N LYS A 128 0.54 -0.90 27.30
CA LYS A 128 -0.11 0.39 27.56
C LYS A 128 0.73 1.52 26.98
N PHE A 129 0.16 2.24 26.01
CA PHE A 129 0.80 3.42 25.43
C PHE A 129 0.51 4.69 26.24
N PRO A 130 1.33 5.74 26.09
CA PRO A 130 1.04 7.04 26.69
C PRO A 130 -0.30 7.61 26.18
N ASP A 131 -0.92 8.47 27.00
CA ASP A 131 -2.19 9.11 26.65
C ASP A 131 -2.12 9.88 25.32
N GLY A 132 -3.19 9.77 24.54
CA GLY A 132 -3.32 10.42 23.22
C GLY A 132 -2.58 9.72 22.07
N TYR A 133 -2.13 8.47 22.26
CA TYR A 133 -1.56 7.64 21.18
C TYR A 133 -2.58 6.71 20.52
N GLU A 134 -3.50 6.13 21.31
CA GLU A 134 -4.38 5.01 20.91
C GLU A 134 -5.13 5.24 19.59
N GLU A 135 -5.88 6.35 19.44
CA GLU A 135 -6.61 6.66 18.20
C GLU A 135 -5.70 6.68 16.96
N ASN A 136 -4.48 7.21 17.10
CA ASN A 136 -3.54 7.30 15.98
C ASN A 136 -2.79 5.99 15.74
N LEU A 137 -2.61 5.14 16.77
CA LEU A 137 -2.08 3.79 16.58
C LEU A 137 -3.05 2.94 15.77
N ASP A 138 -4.33 2.97 16.11
CA ASP A 138 -5.37 2.27 15.35
C ASP A 138 -5.44 2.78 13.91
N ARG A 139 -5.38 4.11 13.73
CA ARG A 139 -5.34 4.72 12.39
C ARG A 139 -4.12 4.26 11.58
N ILE A 140 -2.93 4.24 12.18
CA ILE A 140 -1.70 3.78 11.52
C ILE A 140 -1.81 2.31 11.14
N VAL A 141 -2.22 1.44 12.07
CA VAL A 141 -2.37 0.00 11.83
C VAL A 141 -3.38 -0.26 10.72
N ASN A 142 -4.56 0.38 10.77
CA ASN A 142 -5.59 0.20 9.76
C ASN A 142 -5.14 0.71 8.39
N TYR A 143 -4.51 1.89 8.33
CA TYR A 143 -4.01 2.46 7.08
C TYR A 143 -3.00 1.54 6.39
N PHE A 144 -1.96 1.08 7.11
CA PHE A 144 -0.94 0.21 6.52
C PHE A 144 -1.44 -1.21 6.29
N THR A 145 -2.31 -1.74 7.15
CA THR A 145 -2.99 -3.03 6.88
C THR A 145 -3.81 -2.92 5.60
N ALA A 146 -4.53 -1.82 5.39
CA ALA A 146 -5.32 -1.57 4.19
C ALA A 146 -4.43 -1.46 2.94
N LEU A 147 -3.37 -0.66 3.02
CA LEU A 147 -2.37 -0.48 1.96
C LEU A 147 -1.70 -1.80 1.58
N ASN A 148 -1.33 -2.60 2.59
CA ASN A 148 -0.73 -3.92 2.41
C ASN A 148 -1.77 -4.95 1.95
N SER A 149 -3.04 -4.80 2.34
CA SER A 149 -4.14 -5.69 1.94
C SER A 149 -4.61 -5.48 0.51
N THR A 150 -4.36 -4.29 -0.06
CA THR A 150 -4.55 -4.01 -1.49
C THR A 150 -3.61 -4.85 -2.36
N ILE A 151 -2.59 -5.47 -1.74
CA ILE A 151 -1.64 -6.40 -2.37
C ILE A 151 -1.97 -7.86 -1.99
N LYS A 152 -3.04 -8.08 -1.21
CA LYS A 152 -3.37 -9.32 -0.50
C LYS A 152 -4.68 -9.93 -0.99
N ASN A 153 -4.60 -10.67 -2.08
CA ASN A 153 -5.43 -11.87 -2.26
C ASN A 153 -4.71 -13.11 -1.71
N ALA A 154 -4.09 -12.99 -0.53
CA ALA A 154 -3.43 -14.10 0.15
C ALA A 154 -3.62 -13.99 1.67
N ASP A 155 -4.74 -14.58 2.09
CA ASP A 155 -4.94 -15.38 3.30
C ASP A 155 -5.04 -14.70 4.67
N GLU A 156 -6.15 -14.99 5.33
CA GLU A 156 -6.46 -14.66 6.73
C GLU A 156 -5.89 -15.69 7.74
N ASP A 157 -5.14 -16.71 7.30
CA ASP A 157 -4.73 -17.84 8.15
C ASP A 157 -3.21 -17.96 8.44
N ILE A 158 -2.42 -16.90 8.23
CA ILE A 158 -0.94 -16.99 8.29
C ILE A 158 -0.38 -17.11 9.73
N GLU A 159 -1.16 -16.87 10.79
CA GLU A 159 -0.74 -17.26 12.16
C GLU A 159 -1.15 -18.69 12.55
N GLN A 160 -1.88 -19.43 11.70
CA GLN A 160 -2.26 -20.83 11.98
C GLN A 160 -1.74 -21.86 10.98
N LEU A 161 -1.21 -21.46 9.82
CA LEU A 161 -0.81 -22.42 8.79
C LEU A 161 0.65 -22.26 8.37
N ASP A 162 1.41 -23.28 8.73
CA ASP A 162 2.66 -23.67 8.10
C ASP A 162 2.44 -23.80 6.58
N TYR A 163 3.05 -22.89 5.83
CA TYR A 163 3.45 -22.99 4.42
C TYR A 163 2.44 -23.56 3.38
N GLN A 164 2.01 -22.73 2.40
CA GLN A 164 1.71 -23.21 1.04
C GLN A 164 2.19 -22.22 -0.07
N PRO A 165 3.08 -22.63 -0.98
CA PRO A 165 3.79 -21.73 -1.90
C PRO A 165 3.14 -21.55 -3.29
N GLN A 166 1.82 -21.72 -3.43
CA GLN A 166 1.19 -21.88 -4.76
C GLN A 166 0.07 -20.88 -5.12
N ASN A 167 -0.10 -19.78 -4.39
CA ASN A 167 -1.13 -18.80 -4.74
C ASN A 167 -0.58 -17.70 -5.67
N LYS A 168 -1.07 -17.72 -6.92
CA LYS A 168 -0.79 -16.69 -7.94
C LYS A 168 -1.31 -15.34 -7.44
N LEU A 169 -0.40 -14.35 -7.39
CA LEU A 169 -0.67 -12.99 -6.96
C LEU A 169 -1.68 -12.31 -7.91
N ASN A 170 -2.90 -12.06 -7.45
CA ASN A 170 -3.83 -11.14 -8.11
C ASN A 170 -3.96 -9.88 -7.25
N VAL A 171 -3.43 -8.76 -7.73
CA VAL A 171 -3.41 -7.43 -7.07
C VAL A 171 -4.79 -6.75 -7.11
N ALA A 172 -5.82 -7.41 -7.65
CA ALA A 172 -7.05 -6.76 -8.08
C ALA A 172 -8.20 -6.73 -7.05
N ASP A 173 -8.15 -7.45 -5.93
CA ASP A 173 -9.25 -7.42 -4.96
C ASP A 173 -8.76 -6.90 -3.61
N VAL A 174 -8.85 -5.58 -3.43
CA VAL A 174 -8.85 -5.00 -2.09
C VAL A 174 -10.09 -5.54 -1.38
N PRO A 175 -9.97 -6.17 -0.19
CA PRO A 175 -11.14 -6.40 0.64
C PRO A 175 -11.82 -5.05 0.88
N THR A 176 -13.03 -4.88 0.35
CA THR A 176 -13.81 -3.63 0.38
C THR A 176 -14.01 -3.08 1.81
N LYS A 177 -13.81 -3.92 2.84
CA LYS A 177 -13.78 -3.53 4.26
C LYS A 177 -12.72 -2.48 4.63
N TYR A 178 -11.65 -2.30 3.83
CA TYR A 178 -10.55 -1.37 4.14
C TYR A 178 -10.32 -0.27 3.08
N ALA A 179 -11.09 -0.27 1.98
CA ALA A 179 -10.93 0.70 0.90
C ALA A 179 -11.12 2.16 1.36
N GLY A 180 -11.87 2.38 2.46
CA GLY A 180 -12.06 3.70 3.07
C GLY A 180 -10.89 4.19 3.92
N ASP A 181 -9.89 3.36 4.22
CA ASP A 181 -8.82 3.70 5.15
C ASP A 181 -7.56 4.27 4.47
N VAL A 182 -7.33 3.95 3.18
CA VAL A 182 -6.20 4.50 2.41
C VAL A 182 -6.65 5.75 1.63
N ASN A 183 -6.64 6.91 2.30
CA ASN A 183 -6.96 8.18 1.65
C ASN A 183 -6.16 9.35 2.25
N GLY A 184 -6.11 10.47 1.51
CA GLY A 184 -5.35 11.66 1.91
C GLY A 184 -5.74 12.21 3.29
N LYS A 185 -7.02 12.14 3.67
CA LYS A 185 -7.47 12.60 5.00
C LYS A 185 -6.90 11.74 6.13
N GLN A 186 -6.77 10.42 5.94
CA GLN A 186 -6.13 9.55 6.93
C GLN A 186 -4.62 9.77 6.95
N GLN A 187 -3.99 9.91 5.78
CA GLN A 187 -2.57 10.26 5.67
C GLN A 187 -2.24 11.55 6.42
N ASP A 188 -3.00 12.63 6.20
CA ASP A 188 -2.77 13.92 6.84
C ASP A 188 -2.86 13.84 8.37
N LYS A 189 -3.83 13.07 8.88
CA LYS A 189 -3.97 12.85 10.32
C LYS A 189 -2.79 12.07 10.89
N ILE A 190 -2.32 11.03 10.18
CA ILE A 190 -1.12 10.29 10.57
C ILE A 190 0.09 11.23 10.56
N LYS A 191 0.32 11.97 9.48
CA LYS A 191 1.44 12.93 9.34
C LYS A 191 1.43 13.95 10.46
N LYS A 192 0.26 14.52 10.79
CA LYS A 192 0.11 15.45 11.91
C LYS A 192 0.53 14.80 13.22
N PHE A 193 0.02 13.60 13.53
CA PHE A 193 0.40 12.88 14.74
C PHE A 193 1.91 12.60 14.80
N LEU A 194 2.51 12.11 13.71
CA LEU A 194 3.94 11.82 13.66
C LEU A 194 4.78 13.08 13.90
N LYS A 195 4.40 14.20 13.27
CA LYS A 195 5.02 15.51 13.48
C LYS A 195 4.91 15.96 14.94
N ASP A 196 3.71 15.88 15.52
CA ASP A 196 3.45 16.26 16.92
C ASP A 196 4.25 15.41 17.92
N LYS A 197 4.51 14.13 17.60
CA LYS A 197 5.34 13.23 18.41
C LYS A 197 6.83 13.26 18.07
N GLY A 198 7.25 14.03 17.07
CA GLY A 198 8.64 14.08 16.62
C GLY A 198 9.14 12.79 15.95
N ILE A 199 8.22 11.98 15.40
CA ILE A 199 8.54 10.74 14.70
C ILE A 199 8.79 11.07 13.22
N LYS A 200 10.02 10.89 12.76
CA LYS A 200 10.38 11.04 11.35
C LYS A 200 10.14 9.73 10.60
N SER A 201 9.31 9.77 9.57
CA SER A 201 9.07 8.67 8.64
C SER A 201 8.61 9.22 7.30
N ASP A 202 9.01 8.55 6.22
CA ASP A 202 8.56 8.80 4.85
C ASP A 202 7.49 7.78 4.39
N ALA A 203 7.17 6.77 5.21
CA ALA A 203 6.29 5.66 4.84
C ALA A 203 4.88 6.11 4.41
N VAL A 204 4.41 7.23 4.94
CA VAL A 204 3.06 7.79 4.68
C VAL A 204 3.04 8.63 3.39
N ASP A 205 4.22 9.00 2.89
CA ASP A 205 4.41 9.78 1.65
C ASP A 205 4.76 8.90 0.44
N LYS A 206 4.88 7.58 0.63
CA LYS A 206 5.17 6.61 -0.43
C LYS A 206 3.97 6.36 -1.34
#